data_AF-A0A0M3AWE9-F1
#
_entry.id   AF-A0A0M3AWE9-F1
#
_cell.length_a   1.000
_cell.length_b   1.000
_cell.length_c   1.000
_cell.angle_alpha   90.00
_cell.angle_beta   90.00
_cell.angle_gamma   90.00
#
_symmetry.space_group_name_H-M   'P 1'
#
loop_
_entity.id
_entity.type
_entity.pdbx_description
1 polymer ?
#
loop_
_entity_poly.entity_id
_entity_poly.type
_entity_poly.pdbx_seq_one_letter_code
_entity_poly.pdbx_strand_id
1 'polypeptide(L)' 'MFLSDRVVIMSPRPGRIDTILDIEMPRPRTVESRATAEFGALSLKIYDIFTGRQGANDPKFVPA' A
#
# COMPACT_ATOMS: atom_id res chain seq x y z
N MET A 1 12.54 -5.39 -6.77
CA MET A 1 11.81 -5.21 -5.51
C MET A 1 10.38 -5.73 -5.68
N PHE A 2 9.77 -6.36 -4.67
CA PHE A 2 8.38 -6.85 -4.70
C PHE A 2 7.54 -6.14 -3.62
N LEU A 3 6.21 -6.16 -3.76
CA LEU A 3 5.30 -5.80 -2.68
C LEU A 3 5.16 -6.96 -1.68
N SER A 4 5.02 -6.61 -0.41
CA SER A 4 4.63 -7.53 0.65
C SER A 4 3.14 -7.88 0.56
N ASP A 5 2.69 -8.90 1.28
CA ASP A 5 1.25 -9.22 1.39
C ASP A 5 0.50 -8.15 2.18
N ARG A 6 1.21 -7.42 3.04
CA ARG A 6 0.68 -6.31 3.81
C ARG A 6 1.68 -5.17 3.83
N VAL A 7 1.19 -3.96 3.60
CA VAL A 7 1.96 -2.71 3.68
C VAL A 7 1.33 -1.86 4.79
N VAL A 8 2.14 -1.50 5.78
CA VAL A 8 1.71 -0.64 6.90
C VAL A 8 2.35 0.72 6.73
N ILE A 9 1.53 1.77 6.68
CA ILE A 9 1.94 3.15 6.60
C ILE A 9 1.78 3.76 7.99
N MET A 10 2.84 4.44 8.43
CA MET A 10 2.91 5.09 9.73
C MET A 10 2.68 6.59 9.56
N SER A 11 1.94 7.21 10.48
CA SER A 11 1.82 8.65 10.54
C SER A 11 3.16 9.29 10.94
N PRO A 12 3.49 10.48 10.40
CA PRO A 12 4.58 11.28 10.93
C PRO A 12 4.30 11.66 12.39
N ARG A 13 5.32 11.53 13.24
CA ARG A 13 5.39 11.93 14.67
C ARG A 13 4.11 12.53 15.30
N PRO A 14 3.57 11.92 16.37
CA PRO A 14 3.99 10.66 17.00
C PRO A 14 3.59 9.45 16.14
N GLY A 15 4.52 8.52 15.91
CA GLY A 15 4.31 7.38 15.02
C GLY A 15 3.14 6.51 15.46
N ARG A 16 2.04 6.57 14.70
CA ARG A 16 0.87 5.68 14.83
C ARG A 16 0.68 4.94 13.52
N ILE A 17 0.01 3.80 13.58
CA ILE A 17 -0.45 3.15 12.37
C ILE A 17 -1.51 4.07 11.77
N ASP A 18 -1.26 4.51 10.54
CA ASP A 18 -2.18 5.35 9.79
C ASP A 18 -3.03 4.49 8.87
N THR A 19 -2.38 3.62 8.09
CA THR A 19 -3.06 2.80 7.09
C THR A 19 -2.43 1.41 7.01
N ILE A 20 -3.27 0.38 6.90
CA ILE A 20 -2.85 -0.99 6.59
C ILE A 20 -3.46 -1.39 5.25
N LEU A 21 -2.63 -1.74 4.28
CA LEU A 21 -3.03 -2.20 2.96
C LEU A 21 -2.72 -3.69 2.81
N ASP A 22 -3.76 -4.50 2.66
CA ASP A 22 -3.64 -5.90 2.23
C ASP A 22 -3.50 -5.96 0.70
N ILE A 23 -2.46 -6.64 0.24
CA ILE A 23 -2.07 -6.77 -1.16
C ILE A 23 -2.51 -8.14 -1.66
N GLU A 24 -3.69 -8.18 -2.27
CA GLU A 24 -4.36 -9.39 -2.78
C GLU A 24 -3.78 -9.84 -4.13
N MET A 25 -2.45 -9.95 -4.21
CA MET A 25 -1.78 -10.51 -5.39
C MET A 25 -1.57 -12.03 -5.23
N PRO A 26 -1.90 -12.84 -6.26
CA PRO A 26 -1.75 -14.28 -6.19
C PRO A 26 -0.28 -14.68 -6.02
N ARG A 27 -0.07 -15.77 -5.26
CA ARG A 27 1.24 -16.43 -5.14
C ARG A 27 1.40 -17.44 -6.30
N PRO A 28 2.63 -17.67 -6.80
CA PRO A 28 3.90 -17.05 -6.44
C PRO A 28 4.12 -15.68 -7.14
N ARG A 29 4.76 -14.72 -6.46
CA ARG A 29 5.18 -13.45 -7.09
C ARG A 29 6.42 -13.69 -7.95
N THR A 30 6.25 -13.68 -9.27
CA THR A 30 7.34 -13.81 -10.25
C THR A 30 7.78 -12.43 -10.74
N VAL A 31 8.85 -12.37 -11.52
CA VAL A 31 9.29 -11.11 -12.14
C VAL A 31 8.17 -10.52 -13.03
N GLU A 32 7.38 -11.35 -13.71
CA GLU A 32 6.25 -10.89 -14.52
C GLU A 32 5.17 -10.22 -13.68
N SER A 33 4.98 -10.62 -12.41
CA SER A 33 4.04 -9.97 -11.51
C SER A 33 4.30 -8.46 -11.37
N ARG A 34 5.55 -8.00 -11.55
CA ARG A 34 5.91 -6.57 -11.50
C ARG A 34 5.50 -5.80 -12.74
N ALA A 35 5.36 -6.47 -13.88
CA ALA A 35 4.95 -5.87 -15.14
C ALA A 35 3.43 -5.72 -15.25
N THR A 36 2.69 -6.27 -14.29
CA THR A 36 1.22 -6.17 -14.26
C THR A 36 0.78 -4.75 -13.93
N ALA A 37 -0.33 -4.32 -14.54
CA ALA A 37 -0.94 -3.03 -14.25
C ALA A 37 -1.37 -2.91 -12.77
N GLU A 38 -1.83 -4.02 -12.18
CA GLU A 38 -2.21 -4.10 -10.78
C GLU A 38 -1.04 -3.74 -9.84
N PHE A 39 0.15 -4.31 -10.08
CA PHE A 39 1.33 -3.99 -9.28
C PHE A 39 1.70 -2.51 -9.36
N GLY A 40 1.62 -1.92 -10.56
CA GLY A 40 1.87 -0.49 -10.77
C GLY A 40 0.86 0.38 -10.02
N ALA A 41 -0.43 0.05 -10.12
CA ALA A 41 -1.50 0.76 -9.44
C ALA A 41 -1.36 0.71 -7.91
N LEU A 42 -1.04 -0.46 -7.34
CA LEU A 42 -0.80 -0.62 -5.91
C LEU A 42 0.41 0.17 -5.44
N SER A 43 1.50 0.16 -6.21
CA SER A 43 2.72 0.91 -5.89
C SER A 43 2.47 2.42 -5.88
N LEU A 44 1.73 2.93 -6.88
CA LEU A 44 1.36 4.34 -6.95
C LEU A 44 0.43 4.73 -5.80
N LYS A 45 -0.56 3.89 -5.48
CA LYS A 45 -1.48 4.11 -4.35
C LYS A 45 -0.73 4.23 -3.02
N ILE A 46 0.20 3.32 -2.74
CA ILE A 46 1.03 3.35 -1.54
C ILE A 46 1.84 4.65 -1.48
N TYR A 47 2.43 5.04 -2.60
CA TYR A 47 3.22 6.27 -2.70
C TYR A 47 2.37 7.53 -2.47
N ASP A 48 1.16 7.59 -3.03
CA ASP A 48 0.24 8.72 -2.83
C ASP A 48 -0.20 8.86 -1.37
N ILE A 49 -0.47 7.74 -0.68
CA ILE A 49 -0.82 7.77 0.74
C ILE A 49 0.39 8.22 1.57
N PHE A 50 1.58 7.66 1.30
CA PHE A 50 2.81 8.04 2.00
C PHE A 50 3.18 9.51 1.81
N THR A 51 2.97 10.06 0.62
CA THR A 51 3.26 11.48 0.31
C THR A 51 2.13 12.44 0.69
N GLY A 52 1.01 11.93 1.21
CA GLY A 52 -0.11 12.74 1.67
C GLY A 52 -1.02 13.29 0.56
N ARG A 53 -0.95 12.75 -0.66
CA ARG A 53 -1.83 13.15 -1.78
C ARG A 53 -3.25 12.60 -1.67
N GLN A 54 -3.47 11.50 -0.92
CA GLN A 54 -4.77 10.81 -0.86
C GLN A 54 -5.18 10.22 0.51
N GLY A 55 -4.47 10.51 1.61
CA GLY A 55 -4.60 9.82 2.90
C GLY A 55 -5.96 9.89 3.64
N ALA A 56 -7.03 10.43 3.04
CA ALA A 56 -8.30 10.68 3.73
C ALA A 56 -9.52 9.88 3.23
N ASN A 57 -9.43 9.08 2.16
CA ASN A 57 -10.62 8.53 1.46
C ASN A 57 -10.61 7.02 1.16
N ASP A 58 -9.74 6.20 1.78
CA ASP A 58 -9.76 4.75 1.56
C ASP A 58 -10.68 4.03 2.56
N PRO A 59 -11.70 3.26 2.15
CA PRO A 59 -12.59 2.53 3.07
C PRO A 59 -11.91 1.40 3.85
N LYS A 60 -10.66 1.01 3.53
CA LYS A 60 -9.84 0.14 4.40
C LYS A 60 -9.12 0.91 5.52
N PHE A 61 -9.36 2.21 5.63
CA PHE A 61 -8.89 3.06 6.72
C PHE A 61 -9.56 2.64 8.04
N VAL A 62 -8.79 2.01 8.91
CA VAL A 62 -9.16 1.79 10.32
C VAL A 62 -8.40 2.84 11.11
N PRO A 63 -8.99 4.01 11.41
CA PRO A 63 -8.37 4.95 12.32
C PRO A 63 -8.30 4.30 13.71
N ALA A 64 -7.15 4.43 14.36
CA ALA A 64 -6.94 4.03 15.74
C ALA A 64 -7.53 5.06 16.72
#